data_AF-A0A925AEG0-F1
#
_entry.id   AF-A0A925AEG0-F1
#
_cell.length_a   1.000
_cell.length_b   1.000
_cell.length_c   1.000
_cell.angle_alpha   90.00
_cell.angle_beta   90.00
_cell.angle_gamma   90.00
#
_symmetry.space_group_name_H-M   'P 1'
#
loop_
_entity.id
_entity.type
_entity.pdbx_description
1 polymer ?
#
loop_
_entity_poly.entity_id
_entity_poly.type
_entity_poly.pdbx_seq_one_letter_code
_entity_poly.pdbx_strand_id
1 'polypeptide(L)' 'MSVLFLASIDGSELFLGGGVLIAVLAILCGTLKSILETRQREQSRREIAAYIAEGSMTPDDGAKILTAEGKKCG' A
#
# COMPACT_ATOMS: atom_id res chain seq x y z
N MET A 1 -8.54 2.38 -14.64
CA MET A 1 -8.40 3.20 -15.86
C MET A 1 -6.94 3.58 -16.14
N SER A 2 -5.98 2.67 -15.91
CA SER A 2 -4.55 2.97 -16.07
C SER A 2 -3.71 1.79 -16.58
N VAL A 3 -4.30 0.61 -16.79
CA VAL A 3 -3.61 -0.58 -17.33
C VAL A 3 -3.74 -0.72 -18.86
N LEU A 4 -4.68 -0.02 -19.49
CA LEU A 4 -4.96 -0.17 -20.92
C LEU A 4 -3.91 0.49 -21.84
N PHE A 5 -3.11 1.44 -21.33
CA PHE A 5 -2.14 2.17 -22.15
C PHE A 5 -0.84 1.38 -22.40
N LEU A 6 -0.61 0.28 -21.66
CA LEU A 6 0.59 -0.56 -21.82
C LEU A 6 0.50 -1.56 -22.99
N ALA A 7 -0.65 -1.71 -23.63
CA ALA A 7 -0.84 -2.69 -24.71
C ALA A 7 -0.56 -2.13 -26.12
N SER A 8 -0.11 -0.87 -26.26
CA SER A 8 0.04 -0.18 -27.55
C SER A 8 1.47 0.31 -27.81
N ILE A 9 2.49 -0.52 -27.55
CA ILE A 9 3.86 -0.27 -28.00
C ILE A 9 4.35 -1.55 -28.68
N ASP A 10 4.45 -1.50 -30.01
CA ASP A 10 4.96 -2.57 -30.86
C ASP A 10 6.39 -2.97 -30.48
N GLY A 11 6.63 -4.28 -30.47
CA GLY A 11 7.72 -4.97 -29.75
C GLY A 11 9.17 -4.77 -30.21
N SER A 12 9.54 -3.63 -30.83
CA SER A 12 10.92 -3.37 -31.28
C SER A 12 11.70 -2.32 -30.47
N GLU A 13 11.08 -1.50 -29.60
CA GLU A 13 11.77 -0.45 -28.81
C GLU A 13 11.97 -0.79 -27.31
N LEU A 14 11.55 -1.99 -26.90
CA LEU A 14 11.43 -2.37 -25.48
C LEU A 14 12.77 -2.63 -24.77
N PHE A 15 13.84 -2.94 -25.52
CA PHE A 15 15.07 -3.50 -24.93
C PHE A 15 16.09 -2.49 -24.40
N LEU A 16 16.13 -1.25 -24.89
CA LEU A 16 17.03 -0.20 -24.35
C LEU A 16 16.29 1.05 -23.84
N GLY A 17 15.17 1.44 -24.47
CA GLY A 17 14.37 2.59 -24.04
C GLY A 17 13.20 2.23 -23.12
N GLY A 18 12.47 1.15 -23.46
CA GLY A 18 11.27 0.74 -22.71
C GLY A 18 11.55 0.25 -21.29
N GLY A 19 12.62 -0.52 -21.09
CA GLY A 19 12.98 -1.06 -19.78
C GLY A 19 13.27 0.01 -18.72
N VAL A 20 13.91 1.11 -19.11
CA VAL A 20 14.21 2.23 -18.19
C VAL A 20 12.93 2.92 -17.73
N LEU A 21 11.98 3.16 -18.64
CA LEU A 21 10.70 3.77 -18.31
C LEU A 21 9.90 2.89 -17.32
N ILE A 22 9.86 1.58 -17.56
CA ILE A 22 9.19 0.63 -16.66
C ILE A 22 9.88 0.58 -15.30
N ALA A 23 11.21 0.59 -15.26
CA ALA A 23 11.98 0.61 -14.01
C ALA A 23 11.70 1.86 -13.17
N VAL A 24 11.67 3.04 -13.81
CA VAL A 24 11.36 4.31 -13.13
C VAL A 24 9.93 4.29 -12.57
N LEU A 25 8.95 3.80 -13.34
CA LEU A 25 7.58 3.67 -12.89
C LEU A 25 7.43 2.66 -11.74
N ALA A 26 8.14 1.54 -11.80
CA ALA A 26 8.13 0.53 -10.74
C ALA A 26 8.67 1.08 -9.41
N ILE A 27 9.76 1.86 -9.48
CA ILE A 27 10.34 2.54 -8.30
C ILE A 27 9.33 3.54 -7.73
N LEU A 28 8.77 4.41 -8.57
CA LEU A 28 7.76 5.39 -8.15
C LEU A 28 6.56 4.73 -7.49
N CYS A 29 5.99 3.69 -8.11
CA CYS A 29 4.88 2.93 -7.55
C CYS A 29 5.27 2.25 -6.23
N GLY A 30 6.48 1.69 -6.12
CA GLY A 30 6.98 1.07 -4.89
C GLY A 30 7.12 2.07 -3.74
N THR A 31 7.65 3.26 -4.02
CA THR A 31 7.80 4.33 -3.02
C THR A 31 6.44 4.85 -2.57
N LEU A 32 5.53 5.14 -3.50
CA LEU A 32 4.17 5.60 -3.19
C LEU A 32 3.41 4.56 -2.36
N LYS A 33 3.49 3.28 -2.73
CA LYS A 33 2.87 2.20 -1.96
C LYS A 33 3.39 2.15 -0.53
N SER A 34 4.70 2.26 -0.34
CA SER A 34 5.31 2.23 1.00
C SER A 34 4.87 3.41 1.88
N ILE A 35 4.73 4.59 1.28
CA ILE A 35 4.22 5.78 1.96
C ILE A 35 2.75 5.58 2.36
N LEU A 36 1.91 5.11 1.43
CA LEU A 36 0.49 4.88 1.68
C LEU A 36 0.27 3.81 2.75
N GLU A 37 1.00 2.69 2.71
CA GLU A 37 0.91 1.65 3.74
C GLU A 37 1.24 2.20 5.13
N THR A 38 2.29 3.03 5.23
CA THR A 38 2.69 3.65 6.50
C THR A 38 1.60 4.59 7.01
N ARG A 39 1.07 5.44 6.12
CA ARG A 39 0.00 6.38 6.47
C ARG A 39 -1.27 5.65 6.89
N GLN A 40 -1.68 4.60 6.18
CA GLN A 40 -2.87 3.82 6.54
C GLN A 40 -2.72 3.19 7.92
N ARG A 41 -1.56 2.60 8.24
CA ARG A 41 -1.30 2.04 9.59
C ARG A 41 -1.38 3.09 10.69
N GLU A 42 -0.85 4.28 10.45
CA GLU A 42 -0.93 5.38 11.42
C GLU A 42 -2.37 5.87 11.61
N GLN A 43 -3.16 5.94 10.53
CA GLN A 43 -4.57 6.33 10.59
C GLN A 43 -5.40 5.28 11.32
N SER A 44 -5.29 4.00 10.95
CA SER A 44 -6.03 2.91 11.58
C SER A 44 -5.73 2.81 13.08
N ARG A 45 -4.49 3.05 13.52
CA ARG A 45 -4.13 3.14 14.95
C ARG A 45 -4.84 4.29 15.68
N ARG A 46 -4.99 5.44 15.03
CA ARG A 46 -5.71 6.59 15.61
C ARG A 46 -7.21 6.35 15.67
N GLU A 47 -7.76 5.72 14.64
CA GLU A 47 -9.18 5.35 14.59
C GLU A 47 -9.51 4.32 15.67
N ILE A 48 -8.68 3.29 15.85
CA ILE A 48 -8.84 2.30 16.93
C ILE A 48 -8.81 3.00 18.31
N ALA A 49 -7.89 3.95 18.52
CA ALA A 49 -7.84 4.70 19.78
C ALA A 49 -9.09 5.57 20.00
N ALA A 50 -9.65 6.16 18.94
CA ALA A 50 -10.91 6.88 19.01
C ALA A 50 -12.08 5.95 19.34
N TYR A 51 -12.18 4.78 18.71
CA TYR A 51 -13.24 3.79 19.01
C TYR A 51 -13.17 3.25 20.45
N ILE A 52 -11.96 3.11 21.00
CA ILE A 52 -11.77 2.76 22.41
C ILE A 52 -12.22 3.92 23.32
N ALA A 53 -11.90 5.16 22.97
CA ALA A 53 -12.30 6.35 23.75
C ALA A 53 -13.82 6.60 23.69
N GLU A 54 -14.45 6.32 22.56
CA GLU A 54 -15.90 6.38 22.36
C GLU A 54 -16.64 5.18 22.99
N GLY A 55 -15.90 4.14 23.40
CA GLY A 55 -16.46 2.94 24.01
C GLY A 55 -17.16 2.00 23.03
N SER A 56 -17.05 2.26 21.72
CA SER A 56 -17.59 1.39 20.66
C SER A 56 -16.72 0.15 20.40
N MET A 57 -15.50 0.13 20.95
CA MET A 57 -14.57 -1.00 20.90
C MET A 57 -13.89 -1.21 22.26
N THR A 58 -13.70 -2.46 22.67
CA THR A 58 -12.97 -2.75 23.92
C THR A 58 -11.45 -2.66 23.70
N PRO A 59 -10.66 -2.27 24.72
CA PRO A 59 -9.20 -2.18 24.59
C PRO A 59 -8.52 -3.50 24.22
N ASP A 60 -9.07 -4.63 24.69
CA ASP A 60 -8.58 -5.98 24.41
C ASP A 60 -8.76 -6.33 22.92
N ASP A 61 -9.92 -5.98 22.34
CA ASP A 61 -10.18 -6.17 20.91
C ASP A 61 -9.26 -5.29 20.05
N GLY A 62 -9.07 -4.02 20.43
CA GLY A 62 -8.13 -3.13 19.78
C GLY A 62 -6.69 -3.66 19.81
N ALA A 63 -6.24 -4.22 20.95
CA ALA A 63 -4.92 -4.84 21.06
C ALA A 63 -4.77 -6.08 20.15
N LYS A 64 -5.83 -6.89 20.01
CA LYS A 64 -5.86 -8.03 19.09
C LYS A 64 -5.76 -7.60 17.63
N ILE A 65 -6.50 -6.57 17.22
CA ILE A 65 -6.47 -6.01 15.86
C ILE A 65 -5.06 -5.48 15.55
N LEU A 66 -4.48 -4.68 16.44
CA LEU A 66 -3.13 -4.13 16.27
C LEU A 66 -2.04 -5.21 16.20
N THR A 67 -2.23 -6.31 16.95
CA THR A 67 -1.30 -7.45 16.93
C THR A 67 -1.47 -8.30 15.66
N ALA A 68 -2.71 -8.45 15.18
CA ALA A 68 -3.01 -9.15 13.93
C ALA A 68 -2.44 -8.42 12.71
N GLU A 69 -2.48 -7.07 12.68
CA GLU A 69 -1.86 -6.26 11.63
C GLU A 69 -0.33 -6.45 11.53
N GLY A 70 0.32 -6.81 12.63
CA GLY A 70 1.77 -7.10 12.66
C GLY A 70 2.14 -8.49 12.12
N LYS A 71 1.18 -9.41 12.02
CA LYS A 71 1.42 -10.80 11.62
C LYS A 71 1.15 -10.95 10.12
N LYS A 72 2.12 -10.59 9.28
CA LYS A 72 2.12 -11.05 7.89
C LYS A 72 2.25 -12.58 7.91
N CYS A 73 1.17 -13.31 7.59
CA CYS A 73 1.30 -14.70 7.16
C CYS A 73 2.05 -14.68 5.82
N GLY A 74 3.30 -15.13 5.86
CA GLY A 74 4.08 -15.42 4.66
C GLY A 74 3.56 -16.66 3.95
#